data_AF-A0A933TNN8-F1
#
_entry.id   AF-A0A933TNN8-F1
#
_cell.length_a   1.000
_cell.length_b   1.000
_cell.length_c   1.000
_cell.angle_alpha   90.00
_cell.angle_beta   90.00
_cell.angle_gamma   90.00
#
_symmetry.space_group_name_H-M   'P 1'
#
loop_
_entity.id
_entity.type
_entity.pdbx_description
1 polymer ?
#
loop_
_entity_poly.entity_id
_entity_poly.type
_entity_poly.pdbx_seq_one_letter_code
_entity_poly.pdbx_strand_id
1 'polypeptide(L)' 'MANMLTIESIEQAALQLQPQARVQLTHFLVQNLATLPEKEFADLWLAEAECRDAEMENGQIEGVPGEEVFRRIRARLGK' A
#
# COMPACT_ATOMS: atom_id res chain seq x y z
N MET A 1 -31.26 5.25 -4.29
CA MET A 1 -30.19 5.85 -3.48
C MET A 1 -28.91 5.20 -3.93
N ALA A 2 -28.02 5.94 -4.60
CA ALA A 2 -26.74 5.37 -5.03
C ALA A 2 -25.90 5.09 -3.77
N ASN A 3 -25.61 3.83 -3.50
CA ASN A 3 -24.68 3.46 -2.44
C ASN A 3 -23.31 3.95 -2.88
N MET A 4 -22.81 5.03 -2.27
CA MET A 4 -21.49 5.58 -2.59
C MET A 4 -20.44 4.61 -2.07
N LEU A 5 -19.68 3.99 -2.97
CA LEU A 5 -18.60 3.08 -2.60
C LEU A 5 -17.52 3.87 -1.84
N THR A 6 -17.19 3.44 -0.62
CA THR A 6 -16.05 3.98 0.14
C THR A 6 -14.88 3.00 0.09
N ILE A 7 -13.65 3.49 0.20
CA ILE A 7 -12.44 2.64 0.26
C ILE A 7 -12.60 1.60 1.38
N GLU A 8 -12.99 2.02 2.58
CA GLU A 8 -13.23 1.14 3.71
C GLU A 8 -14.24 0.03 3.39
N SER A 9 -15.37 0.35 2.73
CA SER A 9 -16.36 -0.66 2.36
C SER A 9 -15.83 -1.69 1.35
N ILE A 10 -14.96 -1.24 0.43
CA ILE A 10 -14.32 -2.10 -0.57
C ILE A 10 -13.25 -2.98 0.07
N GLU A 11 -12.45 -2.44 1.00
CA GLU A 11 -11.44 -3.20 1.75
C GLU A 11 -12.10 -4.30 2.58
N GLN A 12 -13.16 -3.97 3.33
CA GLN A 12 -13.90 -4.96 4.11
C GLN A 12 -14.48 -6.06 3.23
N ALA A 13 -15.03 -5.71 2.06
CA ALA A 13 -15.52 -6.69 1.10
C ALA A 13 -14.40 -7.55 0.50
N ALA A 14 -13.25 -6.94 0.16
CA ALA A 14 -12.08 -7.65 -0.36
C ALA A 14 -11.51 -8.63 0.67
N LEU A 15 -11.58 -8.32 1.96
CA LEU A 15 -11.17 -9.23 3.03
C LEU A 15 -12.09 -10.45 3.19
N GLN A 16 -13.33 -10.41 2.70
CA GLN A 16 -14.23 -11.59 2.65
C GLN A 16 -13.88 -12.57 1.52
N LEU A 17 -13.06 -12.16 0.55
CA LEU A 17 -12.66 -13.01 -0.56
C LEU A 17 -11.68 -14.10 -0.11
N GLN A 18 -11.76 -15.27 -0.73
CA GLN A 18 -10.74 -16.30 -0.57
C GLN A 18 -9.35 -15.79 -1.01
N PRO A 19 -8.24 -16.30 -0.46
CA PRO A 19 -6.89 -15.81 -0.76
C PRO A 19 -6.58 -15.69 -2.25
N GLN A 20 -6.99 -16.67 -3.07
CA GLN A 20 -6.77 -16.64 -4.52
C GLN A 20 -7.48 -15.47 -5.20
N ALA A 21 -8.73 -15.18 -4.83
CA ALA A 21 -9.49 -14.06 -5.38
C ALA A 21 -8.93 -12.71 -4.94
N ARG A 22 -8.38 -12.60 -3.72
CA ARG A 22 -7.65 -11.39 -3.29
C ARG A 22 -6.45 -11.11 -4.17
N VAL A 23 -5.63 -12.14 -4.46
CA VAL A 23 -4.47 -12.00 -5.37
C VAL A 23 -4.91 -11.54 -6.76
N GLN A 24 -6.00 -12.11 -7.29
CA GLN A 24 -6.55 -11.70 -8.59
C GLN A 24 -7.00 -10.23 -8.58
N LEU A 25 -7.72 -9.80 -7.54
CA LEU A 25 -8.16 -8.42 -7.38
C LEU A 25 -6.96 -7.47 -7.27
N THR A 26 -5.96 -7.80 -6.45
CA THR A 26 -4.74 -7.00 -6.34
C THR A 26 -4.03 -6.87 -7.69
N HIS A 27 -3.88 -7.97 -8.43
CA HIS A 27 -3.25 -7.95 -9.75
C HIS A 27 -4.01 -7.03 -10.72
N PHE A 28 -5.34 -7.15 -10.76
CA PHE A 28 -6.19 -6.29 -11.58
C PHE A 28 -6.03 -4.81 -11.21
N LEU A 29 -6.08 -4.46 -9.92
CA LEU A 29 -5.94 -3.08 -9.47
C LEU A 29 -4.57 -2.48 -9.83
N VAL A 30 -3.49 -3.23 -9.61
CA VAL A 30 -2.13 -2.79 -9.95
C VAL A 30 -1.98 -2.57 -11.46
N GLN A 31 -2.51 -3.48 -12.29
CA GLN A 31 -2.48 -3.32 -13.74
C GLN A 31 -3.23 -2.07 -14.21
N ASN A 32 -4.38 -1.77 -13.61
CA ASN A 32 -5.15 -0.58 -13.97
C ASN A 32 -4.48 0.72 -13.48
N LEU A 33 -3.84 0.72 -12.32
CA LEU A 33 -3.03 1.88 -11.89
C LEU A 33 -1.88 2.16 -12.86
N ALA A 34 -1.29 1.12 -13.44
CA ALA A 34 -0.21 1.26 -14.42
C ALA A 34 -0.66 1.79 -15.80
N THR A 35 -1.98 1.91 -16.05
CA THR A 35 -2.48 2.53 -17.30
C THR A 35 -2.73 4.02 -17.17
N LEU A 36 -2.60 4.60 -15.97
CA LEU A 36 -2.73 6.03 -15.75
C LEU A 36 -1.61 6.80 -16.48
N PRO A 37 -1.86 8.05 -16.88
CA PRO A 37 -0.80 8.94 -17.35
C PRO A 37 0.33 9.05 -16.31
N GLU A 38 1.58 9.07 -16.75
CA GLU A 38 2.76 9.10 -15.86
C GLU A 38 2.68 10.22 -14.82
N LYS A 39 2.21 11.42 -15.23
CA LYS A 39 2.03 12.54 -14.31
C LYS A 39 1.01 12.22 -13.21
N GLU A 40 -0.14 11.66 -13.56
CA GLU A 40 -1.20 11.34 -12.59
C GLU A 40 -0.72 10.25 -11.63
N PHE A 41 -0.03 9.23 -12.14
CA PHE A 41 0.59 8.21 -11.31
C PHE A 41 1.62 8.78 -10.33
N ALA A 42 2.51 9.67 -10.80
CA ALA A 42 3.51 10.32 -9.96
C ALA A 42 2.87 11.20 -8.87
N ASP A 43 1.83 11.96 -9.20
CA ASP A 43 1.11 12.80 -8.24
C ASP A 43 0.45 11.94 -7.14
N LEU A 44 -0.16 10.80 -7.50
CA LEU A 44 -0.74 9.85 -6.54
C LEU A 44 0.31 9.23 -5.61
N TRP A 45 1.47 8.85 -6.15
CA TRP A 45 2.57 8.30 -5.34
C TRP A 45 3.20 9.32 -4.40
N LEU A 46 3.32 10.57 -4.85
CA LEU A 46 3.83 11.65 -4.00
C LEU A 46 2.89 11.88 -2.81
N ALA A 47 1.58 11.95 -3.05
CA ALA A 47 0.59 12.12 -2.00
C ALA A 47 0.63 10.97 -0.97
N GLU A 48 0.78 9.72 -1.43
CA GLU A 48 0.93 8.57 -0.53
C GLU A 48 2.24 8.63 0.28
N ALA A 49 3.34 9.07 -0.34
CA ALA A 49 4.62 9.22 0.34
C ALA A 49 4.55 10.29 1.45
N GLU A 50 3.94 11.45 1.16
CA GLU A 50 3.72 12.52 2.14
C GLU A 50 2.80 12.06 3.28
N CYS A 51 1.75 11.29 2.97
CA CYS A 51 0.86 10.71 3.98
C CYS A 51 1.63 9.81 4.95
N ARG A 52 2.43 8.88 4.41
CA ARG A 52 3.23 7.94 5.23
C ARG A 52 4.31 8.63 6.05
N ASP A 53 4.92 9.67 5.51
CA ASP A 53 5.91 10.46 6.25
C ASP A 53 5.25 11.14 7.45
N ALA A 54 4.08 11.77 7.25
CA ALA A 54 3.31 12.37 8.32
C ALA A 54 2.86 11.35 9.38
N GLU A 55 2.37 10.17 8.97
CA GLU A 55 2.00 9.06 9.88
C GLU A 55 3.18 8.57 10.73
N MET A 56 4.40 8.63 10.20
CA MET A 56 5.60 8.32 10.94
C MET A 56 5.99 9.44 11.91
N GLU A 57 6.01 10.70 11.44
CA GLU A 57 6.38 11.87 12.25
C GLU A 57 5.44 12.06 13.45
N ASN A 58 4.15 11.80 13.26
CA ASN A 58 3.13 11.97 14.30
C ASN A 58 2.95 10.74 15.20
N GLY A 59 3.67 9.64 14.93
CA GLY A 59 3.62 8.41 15.70
C GLY A 59 2.34 7.57 15.52
N GLN A 60 1.59 7.78 14.44
CA GLN A 60 0.45 6.91 14.06
C GLN A 60 0.91 5.50 13.68
N ILE A 61 2.12 5.38 13.14
CA ILE A 61 2.72 4.09 12.77
C ILE A 61 4.04 3.89 13.52
N GLU A 62 4.25 2.67 14.04
CA GLU A 62 5.51 2.27 14.67
C GLU A 62 6.55 1.93 13.59
N GLY A 63 7.54 2.81 13.41
CA GLY A 63 8.67 2.56 12.52
C GLY A 63 9.64 1.50 13.06
N VAL A 64 10.41 0.88 12.16
CA VAL A 64 11.52 -0.02 12.53
C VAL A 64 12.82 0.78 12.56
N PRO A 65 13.64 0.71 13.62
CA PRO A 65 14.93 1.38 13.65
C PRO A 65 15.80 0.99 12.45
N GLY A 66 16.43 1.98 11.79
CA GLY A 66 17.21 1.73 10.57
C GLY A 66 18.30 0.67 10.75
N GLU A 67 18.96 0.62 11.91
CA GLU A 67 19.96 -0.40 12.24
C GLU A 67 19.38 -1.82 12.25
N GLU A 68 18.16 -1.99 12.76
CA GLU A 68 17.44 -3.27 12.75
C GLU A 68 17.11 -3.69 11.31
N VAL A 69 16.66 -2.75 10.47
CA VAL A 69 16.40 -3.00 9.03
C VAL A 69 17.66 -3.56 8.34
N PHE A 70 18.81 -2.87 8.48
CA PHE A 70 20.06 -3.33 7.86
C PHE A 70 20.56 -4.65 8.44
N ARG A 71 20.39 -4.89 9.74
CA ARG A 71 20.74 -6.17 10.38
C ARG A 71 19.94 -7.33 9.77
N ARG A 72 18.62 -7.16 9.60
CA ARG A 72 17.74 -8.19 9.00
C ARG A 72 18.11 -8.47 7.54
N ILE A 73 18.37 -7.43 6.76
CA ILE A 73 18.77 -7.57 5.34
C ILE A 73 20.09 -8.35 5.23
N ARG A 74 21.09 -8.00 6.03
CA ARG A 74 22.39 -8.69 6.08
C ARG A 74 22.24 -10.17 6.43
N ALA A 75 21.50 -10.46 7.51
CA ALA A 75 21.22 -11.83 7.93
C ALA A 75 20.51 -12.65 6.84
N ARG A 76 19.54 -12.06 6.12
CA ARG A 76 18.81 -12.73 5.04
C ARG A 76 19.67 -12.99 3.81
N LEU A 77 20.58 -12.07 3.48
CA LEU A 77 21.42 -12.16 2.28
C LEU A 77 22.78 -12.84 2.54
N GLY A 78 23.05 -13.27 3.77
CA GLY A 78 24.32 -13.90 4.14
C GLY A 78 25.52 -12.96 4.06
N LYS A 79 25.30 -11.66 4.31
CA LYS A 79 26.35 -10.63 4.37
C LYS A 79 26.60 -10.17 5.80
#